data_AF-A0A380G752-F1
#
_entry.id   AF-A0A380G752-F1
#
_cell.length_a   1.000
_cell.length_b   1.000
_cell.length_c   1.000
_cell.angle_alpha   90.00
_cell.angle_beta   90.00
_cell.angle_gamma   90.00
#
_symmetry.space_group_name_H-M   'P 1'
#
loop_
_entity.id
_entity.type
_entity.pdbx_description
1 polymer ?
#
loop_
_entity_poly.entity_id
_entity_poly.type
_entity_poly.pdbx_seq_one_letter_code
_entity_poly.pdbx_strand_id
1 'polypeptide(L)'
;MSYKNERFYKDILTNEQFFTAVKDKKMIKHRHNDKLLFCFWTRESLAKAYLDNLNIEYDKIKTMDIDRFATYELDEMFDEEDEALVNVTDNAEGHEIKIVEATNDLMTDLDNIRIREFVQDVAKTDTVYGLSQKGDRQFMIVYDENDNFDQSHFMPVWSLRKRAEKVAEEDFETFELIDVEGEVFADWLDELRDDNRYVAIDIKPGVVGTIVSAQKLANELTF
;
A
#
# COMPACT_ATOMS: atom_id res chain seq x y z
N MET A 1 2.85 14.15 16.52
CA MET A 1 3.38 13.14 17.50
C MET A 1 3.74 11.91 16.69
N SER A 2 4.85 11.21 16.94
CA SER A 2 5.21 10.05 16.11
C SER A 2 4.50 8.78 16.59
N TYR A 3 3.64 8.22 15.74
CA TYR A 3 2.88 7.00 16.03
C TYR A 3 3.67 5.70 15.80
N LYS A 4 4.92 5.81 15.33
CA LYS A 4 5.74 4.66 14.88
C LYS A 4 6.03 3.63 15.97
N ASN A 5 5.96 4.03 17.23
CA ASN A 5 6.16 3.12 18.37
C ASN A 5 4.87 2.41 18.80
N GLU A 6 3.72 2.85 18.30
CA GLU A 6 2.43 2.32 18.68
C GLU A 6 2.17 0.95 18.06
N ARG A 7 1.47 0.10 18.82
CA ARG A 7 1.18 -1.26 18.38
C ARG A 7 0.32 -1.29 17.12
N PHE A 8 -0.67 -0.39 17.03
CA PHE A 8 -1.55 -0.34 15.86
C PHE A 8 -0.76 -0.05 14.58
N TYR A 9 0.26 0.80 14.67
CA TYR A 9 1.10 1.18 13.54
C TYR A 9 1.83 -0.04 12.98
N LYS A 10 2.46 -0.83 13.86
CA LYS A 10 3.13 -2.09 13.48
C LYS A 10 2.15 -3.14 12.94
N ASP A 11 0.97 -3.25 13.55
CA ASP A 11 -0.07 -4.16 13.08
C ASP A 11 -0.50 -3.80 11.64
N ILE A 12 -0.65 -2.52 11.30
CA ILE A 12 -0.98 -2.09 9.92
C ILE A 12 0.19 -2.33 8.98
N LEU A 13 1.43 -2.00 9.35
CA LEU A 13 2.60 -2.27 8.50
C LEU A 13 2.77 -3.77 8.18
N THR A 14 2.37 -4.65 9.10
CA THR A 14 2.52 -6.10 8.91
C THR A 14 1.39 -6.70 8.09
N ASN A 15 0.15 -6.24 8.32
CA ASN A 15 -1.03 -6.84 7.71
C ASN A 15 -1.55 -6.07 6.49
N GLU A 16 -1.05 -4.86 6.28
CA GLU A 16 -1.42 -3.92 5.22
C GLU A 16 -2.93 -3.66 5.14
N GLN A 17 -3.61 -3.77 6.28
CA GLN A 17 -5.05 -3.61 6.38
C GLN A 17 -5.48 -3.04 7.72
N PHE A 18 -6.64 -2.41 7.72
CA PHE A 18 -7.35 -1.98 8.91
C PHE A 18 -8.86 -2.19 8.72
N PHE A 19 -9.63 -1.91 9.76
CA PHE A 19 -11.05 -2.19 9.82
C PHE A 19 -11.82 -0.94 10.23
N THR A 20 -12.98 -0.75 9.62
CA THR A 20 -13.90 0.32 9.96
C THR A 20 -15.34 -0.17 9.90
N ALA A 21 -16.19 0.34 10.79
CA ALA A 21 -17.60 -0.01 10.81
C ALA A 21 -18.42 0.99 10.02
N VAL A 22 -19.42 0.50 9.29
CA VAL A 22 -20.30 1.33 8.47
C VAL A 22 -21.77 1.13 8.84
N LYS A 23 -22.53 2.23 8.81
CA LYS A 23 -23.98 2.27 8.96
C LYS A 23 -24.56 3.19 7.89
N ASP A 24 -25.60 2.74 7.18
CA ASP A 24 -26.25 3.49 6.10
C ASP A 24 -25.25 4.00 5.05
N LYS A 25 -24.28 3.15 4.71
CA LYS A 25 -23.14 3.42 3.81
C LYS A 25 -22.16 4.50 4.29
N LYS A 26 -22.27 4.99 5.53
CA LYS A 26 -21.34 5.96 6.13
C LYS A 26 -20.48 5.30 7.19
N MET A 27 -19.25 5.79 7.36
CA MET A 27 -18.38 5.34 8.43
C MET A 27 -18.93 5.80 9.78
N ILE A 28 -18.85 4.91 10.76
CA ILE A 28 -19.24 5.23 12.14
C ILE A 28 -18.19 6.16 12.74
N LYS A 29 -18.70 7.19 13.43
CA LYS A 29 -17.91 8.07 14.27
C LYS A 29 -18.32 7.87 15.73
N HIS A 30 -17.36 8.02 16.64
CA HIS A 30 -17.59 7.93 18.08
C HIS A 30 -17.25 9.25 18.75
N ARG A 31 -17.97 9.57 19.83
CA ARG A 31 -17.71 10.78 20.61
C ARG A 31 -16.62 10.49 21.65
N HIS A 32 -15.47 11.13 21.50
CA HIS A 32 -14.33 11.02 22.41
C HIS A 32 -13.80 12.42 22.71
N ASN A 33 -13.60 12.76 23.99
CA ASN A 33 -13.16 14.10 24.41
C ASN A 33 -13.96 15.25 23.76
N ASP A 34 -15.29 15.11 23.73
CA ASP A 34 -16.24 16.04 23.08
C ASP A 34 -16.09 16.22 21.56
N LYS A 35 -15.18 15.48 20.91
CA LYS A 35 -15.03 15.42 19.45
C LYS A 35 -15.74 14.21 18.88
N LEU A 36 -16.25 14.33 17.65
CA LEU A 36 -16.83 13.21 16.92
C LEU A 36 -15.78 12.68 15.93
N LEU A 37 -15.10 11.61 16.33
CA LEU A 37 -13.94 11.05 15.63
C LEU A 37 -14.31 9.82 14.82
N PHE A 38 -13.66 9.59 13.68
CA PHE A 38 -13.76 8.32 12.97
C PHE A 38 -13.15 7.20 13.81
N CYS A 39 -13.59 5.94 13.61
CA CYS A 39 -13.03 4.81 14.36
C CYS A 39 -12.43 3.76 13.44
N PHE A 40 -11.16 3.44 13.68
CA PHE A 40 -10.41 2.42 12.95
C PHE A 40 -9.87 1.37 13.92
N TRP A 41 -9.78 0.13 13.46
CA TRP A 41 -9.21 -0.98 14.22
C TRP A 41 -8.21 -1.75 13.39
N THR A 42 -7.23 -2.37 14.04
CA THR A 42 -6.28 -3.28 13.36
C THR A 42 -6.75 -4.73 13.38
N ARG A 43 -7.90 -5.00 14.04
CA ARG A 43 -8.52 -6.33 14.12
C ARG A 43 -10.03 -6.21 14.12
N GLU A 44 -10.69 -7.00 13.28
CA GLU A 44 -12.15 -7.06 13.22
C GLU A 44 -12.78 -7.42 14.58
N SER A 45 -12.16 -8.30 15.36
CA SER A 45 -12.67 -8.72 16.67
C SER A 45 -12.69 -7.59 17.70
N LEU A 46 -11.75 -6.64 17.62
CA LEU A 46 -11.73 -5.46 18.50
C LEU A 46 -12.89 -4.52 18.16
N ALA A 47 -13.12 -4.29 16.87
CA ALA A 47 -14.23 -3.49 16.39
C ALA A 47 -15.58 -4.09 16.83
N LYS A 48 -15.79 -5.40 16.60
CA LYS A 48 -17.04 -6.09 17.02
C LYS A 48 -17.28 -5.97 18.52
N ALA A 49 -16.28 -6.35 19.32
CA ALA A 49 -16.41 -6.33 20.78
C ALA A 49 -16.81 -4.93 21.27
N TYR A 50 -16.12 -3.88 20.79
CA TYR A 50 -16.42 -2.51 21.17
C TYR A 50 -17.82 -2.05 20.77
N LEU A 51 -18.23 -2.30 19.52
CA LEU A 51 -19.53 -1.88 19.01
C LEU A 51 -20.68 -2.62 19.70
N ASP A 52 -20.52 -3.93 19.92
CA ASP A 52 -21.52 -4.76 20.56
C ASP A 52 -21.70 -4.37 22.04
N ASN A 53 -20.59 -4.11 22.76
CA ASN A 53 -20.64 -3.74 24.17
C ASN A 53 -21.26 -2.36 24.40
N LEU A 54 -21.07 -1.41 23.48
CA LEU A 54 -21.73 -0.11 23.52
C LEU A 54 -23.12 -0.11 22.86
N ASN A 55 -23.58 -1.27 22.36
CA ASN A 55 -24.84 -1.41 21.63
C ASN A 55 -24.98 -0.40 20.48
N ILE A 56 -23.89 -0.18 19.75
CA ILE A 56 -23.84 0.69 18.57
C ILE A 56 -24.28 -0.11 17.37
N GLU A 57 -25.34 0.34 16.68
CA GLU A 57 -25.79 -0.31 15.45
C GLU A 57 -24.82 -0.07 14.29
N TYR A 58 -24.46 -1.14 13.57
CA TYR A 58 -23.69 -1.11 12.34
C TYR A 58 -24.25 -2.14 11.35
N ASP A 59 -24.08 -1.89 10.05
CA ASP A 59 -24.52 -2.84 9.02
C ASP A 59 -23.45 -3.89 8.75
N LYS A 60 -22.18 -3.47 8.73
CA LYS A 60 -21.02 -4.36 8.60
C LYS A 60 -19.72 -3.67 9.05
N ILE A 61 -18.71 -4.49 9.34
CA ILE A 61 -17.33 -4.05 9.47
C ILE A 61 -16.64 -4.33 8.13
N LYS A 62 -16.05 -3.30 7.55
CA LYS A 62 -15.27 -3.39 6.32
C LYS A 62 -13.81 -3.58 6.67
N THR A 63 -13.17 -4.51 5.97
CA THR A 63 -11.71 -4.54 5.83
C THR A 63 -11.31 -3.53 4.76
N MET A 64 -10.29 -2.74 5.07
CA MET A 64 -9.70 -1.72 4.20
C MET A 64 -8.25 -2.14 3.95
N ASP A 65 -7.86 -2.25 2.68
CA ASP A 65 -6.45 -2.39 2.29
C ASP A 65 -5.80 -1.01 2.34
N ILE A 66 -4.65 -0.89 3.01
CA ILE A 66 -4.02 0.42 3.26
C ILE A 66 -3.52 1.08 1.98
N ASP A 67 -3.04 0.32 1.01
CA ASP A 67 -2.54 0.88 -0.24
C ASP A 67 -3.71 1.43 -1.03
N ARG A 68 -4.77 0.64 -1.19
CA ARG A 68 -5.97 1.07 -1.92
C ARG A 68 -6.60 2.29 -1.27
N PHE A 69 -6.63 2.28 0.06
CA PHE A 69 -7.13 3.39 0.85
C PHE A 69 -6.33 4.67 0.59
N ALA A 70 -5.00 4.59 0.67
CA ALA A 70 -4.13 5.73 0.44
C ALA A 70 -4.20 6.26 -1.00
N THR A 71 -4.29 5.38 -1.99
CA THR A 71 -4.27 5.76 -3.42
C THR A 71 -5.59 6.34 -3.91
N TYR A 72 -6.74 5.76 -3.50
CA TYR A 72 -8.03 6.11 -4.12
C TYR A 72 -9.06 6.70 -3.18
N GLU A 73 -8.96 6.43 -1.88
CA GLU A 73 -10.07 6.72 -0.95
C GLU A 73 -9.73 7.85 0.02
N LEU A 74 -8.46 8.07 0.34
CA LEU A 74 -8.03 9.03 1.35
C LEU A 74 -8.50 10.46 1.03
N ASP A 75 -8.13 10.97 -0.14
CA ASP A 75 -8.44 12.35 -0.55
C ASP A 75 -9.93 12.56 -0.87
N GLU A 76 -10.64 11.51 -1.30
CA GLU A 76 -12.09 11.59 -1.53
C GLU A 76 -12.89 11.60 -0.22
N MET A 77 -12.37 10.96 0.83
CA MET A 77 -13.11 10.70 2.06
C MET A 77 -12.74 11.61 3.23
N PHE A 78 -11.55 12.20 3.23
CA PHE A 78 -11.00 12.91 4.38
C PHE A 78 -10.32 14.23 4.01
N ASP A 79 -10.51 15.22 4.87
CA ASP A 79 -9.74 16.47 4.85
C ASP A 79 -8.43 16.31 5.67
N GLU A 80 -7.43 17.16 5.41
CA GLU A 80 -6.12 17.11 6.12
C GLU A 80 -6.23 17.15 7.66
N GLU A 81 -7.27 17.80 8.19
CA GLU A 81 -7.51 17.97 9.62
C GLU A 81 -8.44 16.90 10.22
N ASP A 82 -8.93 15.94 9.42
CA ASP A 82 -9.77 14.87 9.96
C ASP A 82 -8.98 13.96 10.91
N GLU A 83 -9.61 13.67 12.05
CA GLU A 83 -9.05 12.88 13.13
C GLU A 83 -9.79 11.54 13.29
N ALA A 84 -9.04 10.50 13.65
CA ALA A 84 -9.58 9.18 13.97
C ALA A 84 -9.08 8.69 15.32
N LEU A 85 -9.87 7.79 15.91
CA LEU A 85 -9.54 7.02 17.10
C LEU A 85 -9.22 5.58 16.69
N VAL A 86 -8.00 5.15 16.93
CA VAL A 86 -7.51 3.83 16.53
C VAL A 86 -7.50 2.87 17.71
N ASN A 87 -8.05 1.68 17.49
CA ASN A 87 -8.08 0.58 18.46
C ASN A 87 -8.72 0.97 19.80
N VAL A 88 -9.73 1.84 19.76
CA VAL A 88 -10.60 2.05 20.92
C VAL A 88 -11.29 0.75 21.28
N THR A 89 -11.30 0.44 22.57
CA THR A 89 -11.99 -0.73 23.13
C THR A 89 -12.59 -0.35 24.47
N ASP A 90 -13.40 -1.22 25.06
CA ASP A 90 -13.94 -0.98 26.40
C ASP A 90 -12.88 -0.81 27.49
N ASN A 91 -11.68 -1.34 27.26
CA ASN A 91 -10.58 -1.34 28.24
C ASN A 91 -9.44 -0.40 27.85
N ALA A 92 -9.55 0.31 26.72
CA ALA A 92 -8.51 1.20 26.24
C ALA A 92 -9.11 2.35 25.44
N GLU A 93 -8.71 3.58 25.78
CA GLU A 93 -9.19 4.81 25.14
C GLU A 93 -8.84 4.88 23.64
N GLY A 94 -7.88 4.06 23.18
CA GLY A 94 -7.41 4.08 21.80
C GLY A 94 -6.36 5.19 21.59
N HIS A 95 -6.05 5.46 20.32
CA HIS A 95 -5.06 6.47 19.94
C HIS A 95 -5.71 7.46 18.98
N GLU A 96 -5.74 8.74 19.36
CA GLU A 96 -6.14 9.81 18.45
C GLU A 96 -5.03 10.06 17.43
N ILE A 97 -5.38 10.08 16.15
CA ILE A 97 -4.47 10.33 15.03
C ILE A 97 -5.07 11.35 14.07
N LYS A 98 -4.22 12.10 13.37
CA LYS A 98 -4.59 12.79 12.13
C LYS A 98 -4.53 11.79 10.98
N ILE A 99 -5.63 11.61 10.26
CA ILE A 99 -5.81 10.48 9.33
C ILE A 99 -4.82 10.57 8.16
N VAL A 100 -4.77 11.73 7.50
CA VAL A 100 -3.89 11.95 6.33
C VAL A 100 -2.42 11.85 6.74
N GLU A 101 -2.02 12.53 7.81
CA GLU A 101 -0.63 12.49 8.32
C GLU A 101 -0.19 11.06 8.67
N ALA A 102 -1.01 10.32 9.43
CA ALA A 102 -0.67 8.97 9.85
C ALA A 102 -0.63 7.98 8.67
N THR A 103 -1.50 8.16 7.67
CA THR A 103 -1.52 7.33 6.46
C THR A 103 -0.27 7.60 5.62
N ASN A 104 0.10 8.86 5.40
CA ASN A 104 1.32 9.22 4.66
C ASN A 104 2.60 8.68 5.35
N ASP A 105 2.65 8.77 6.68
CA ASP A 105 3.73 8.17 7.46
C ASP A 105 3.79 6.64 7.27
N LEU A 106 2.64 5.96 7.35
CA LEU A 106 2.54 4.51 7.13
C LEU A 106 3.02 4.12 5.72
N MET A 107 2.56 4.84 4.68
CA MET A 107 2.95 4.57 3.30
C MET A 107 4.45 4.74 3.09
N THR A 108 5.03 5.81 3.66
CA THR A 108 6.49 6.03 3.60
C THR A 108 7.27 4.87 4.23
N ASP A 109 6.81 4.36 5.38
CA ASP A 109 7.47 3.24 6.04
C ASP A 109 7.23 1.90 5.30
N LEU A 110 6.04 1.67 4.74
CA LEU A 110 5.73 0.53 3.88
C LEU A 110 6.63 0.49 2.64
N ASP A 111 6.80 1.62 1.94
CA ASP A 111 7.66 1.72 0.77
C ASP A 111 9.10 1.34 1.11
N ASN A 112 9.62 1.83 2.24
CA ASN A 112 10.98 1.49 2.67
C ASN A 112 11.12 0.02 3.07
N ILE A 113 10.08 -0.60 3.64
CA ILE A 113 10.07 -2.04 3.95
C ILE A 113 10.08 -2.84 2.65
N ARG A 114 9.19 -2.52 1.71
CA ARG A 114 9.03 -3.25 0.44
C ARG A 114 10.23 -3.13 -0.47
N ILE A 115 10.84 -1.94 -0.58
CA ILE A 115 12.10 -1.76 -1.32
C ILE A 115 13.18 -2.68 -0.73
N ARG A 116 13.31 -2.73 0.59
CA ARG A 116 14.29 -3.61 1.26
C ARG A 116 14.01 -5.08 1.00
N GLU A 117 12.76 -5.50 1.13
CA GLU A 117 12.36 -6.90 0.89
C GLU A 117 12.62 -7.31 -0.56
N PHE A 118 12.23 -6.46 -1.52
CA PHE A 118 12.48 -6.68 -2.94
C PHE A 118 13.97 -6.84 -3.21
N VAL A 119 14.81 -5.90 -2.77
CA VAL A 119 16.27 -5.96 -2.94
C VAL A 119 16.85 -7.23 -2.34
N GLN A 120 16.41 -7.60 -1.14
CA GLN A 120 16.89 -8.82 -0.48
C GLN A 120 16.51 -10.09 -1.24
N ASP A 121 15.32 -10.14 -1.82
CA ASP A 121 14.84 -11.31 -2.54
C ASP A 121 15.51 -11.43 -3.92
N VAL A 122 15.72 -10.30 -4.62
CA VAL A 122 16.50 -10.25 -5.84
C VAL A 122 17.96 -10.66 -5.58
N ALA A 123 18.60 -10.14 -4.53
CA ALA A 123 19.98 -10.53 -4.19
C ALA A 123 20.13 -12.03 -3.84
N LYS A 124 19.07 -12.68 -3.34
CA LYS A 124 19.09 -14.13 -3.04
C LYS A 124 18.85 -15.00 -4.27
N THR A 125 18.04 -14.53 -5.20
CA THR A 125 17.53 -15.35 -6.32
C THR A 125 18.18 -15.01 -7.65
N ASP A 126 18.77 -13.83 -7.76
CA ASP A 126 19.27 -13.23 -8.99
C ASP A 126 18.22 -13.22 -10.11
N THR A 127 16.97 -12.94 -9.75
CA THR A 127 15.85 -12.96 -10.70
C THR A 127 14.87 -11.84 -10.40
N VAL A 128 14.46 -11.14 -11.45
CA VAL A 128 13.41 -10.13 -11.41
C VAL A 128 12.33 -10.53 -12.40
N TYR A 129 11.08 -10.44 -11.99
CA TYR A 129 9.92 -10.73 -12.82
C TYR A 129 9.27 -9.43 -13.27
N GLY A 130 8.81 -9.39 -14.52
CA GLY A 130 8.15 -8.21 -15.07
C GLY A 130 7.20 -8.58 -16.20
N LEU A 131 6.30 -7.65 -16.52
CA LEU A 131 5.37 -7.82 -17.63
C LEU A 131 6.04 -7.38 -18.93
N SER A 132 5.80 -8.13 -20.00
CA SER A 132 6.25 -7.81 -21.35
C SER A 132 5.11 -7.89 -22.35
N GLN A 133 5.23 -7.15 -23.46
CA GLN A 133 4.34 -7.36 -24.59
C GLN A 133 4.63 -8.71 -25.24
N LYS A 134 3.59 -9.37 -25.71
CA LYS A 134 3.72 -10.67 -26.36
C LYS A 134 4.72 -10.65 -27.52
N GLY A 135 5.79 -11.45 -27.39
CA GLY A 135 6.87 -11.54 -28.38
C GLY A 135 7.98 -10.49 -28.23
N ASP A 136 7.91 -9.62 -27.22
CA ASP A 136 9.01 -8.75 -26.78
C ASP A 136 9.83 -9.46 -25.68
N ARG A 137 11.05 -8.99 -25.44
CA ARG A 137 11.95 -9.47 -24.38
C ARG A 137 12.26 -8.40 -23.34
N GLN A 138 11.74 -7.19 -23.50
CA GLN A 138 11.89 -6.12 -22.52
C GLN A 138 10.65 -6.02 -21.62
N PHE A 139 10.85 -5.59 -20.38
CA PHE A 139 9.72 -5.22 -19.54
C PHE A 139 9.01 -3.99 -20.12
N MET A 140 7.69 -4.01 -20.10
CA MET A 140 6.88 -2.91 -20.57
C MET A 140 6.89 -1.75 -19.59
N ILE A 141 6.63 -0.55 -20.10
CA ILE A 141 6.28 0.61 -19.29
C ILE A 141 4.78 0.78 -19.33
N VAL A 142 4.17 0.87 -18.17
CA VAL A 142 2.74 1.14 -17.99
C VAL A 142 2.55 2.63 -17.79
N TYR A 143 1.44 3.14 -18.30
CA TYR A 143 0.96 4.48 -18.03
C TYR A 143 -0.31 4.40 -17.17
N ASP A 144 -0.31 5.05 -16.00
CA ASP A 144 -1.53 5.24 -15.20
C ASP A 144 -2.07 6.66 -15.41
N GLU A 145 -3.29 6.75 -15.93
CA GLU A 145 -4.01 8.00 -16.20
C GLU A 145 -4.58 8.66 -14.93
N ASN A 146 -4.69 7.91 -13.83
CA ASN A 146 -5.36 8.39 -12.62
C ASN A 146 -4.48 9.25 -11.70
N ASP A 147 -3.18 9.36 -11.97
CA ASP A 147 -2.25 10.07 -11.10
C ASP A 147 -2.00 11.51 -11.56
N ASN A 148 -2.29 12.47 -10.68
CA ASN A 148 -1.92 13.89 -10.81
C ASN A 148 -0.39 14.14 -10.63
N PHE A 149 0.44 13.10 -10.75
CA PHE A 149 1.87 13.13 -10.45
C PHE A 149 2.75 12.89 -11.68
N ASP A 150 3.97 13.40 -11.61
CA ASP A 150 5.07 13.19 -12.59
C ASP A 150 5.52 11.71 -12.72
N GLN A 151 4.87 10.76 -12.02
CA GLN A 151 5.26 9.34 -11.92
C GLN A 151 4.41 8.38 -12.76
N SER A 152 3.56 8.93 -13.64
CA SER A 152 2.59 8.17 -14.44
C SER A 152 3.18 7.08 -15.33
N HIS A 153 4.49 7.09 -15.62
CA HIS A 153 5.17 6.07 -16.42
C HIS A 153 6.10 5.22 -15.54
N PHE A 154 5.72 3.96 -15.32
CA PHE A 154 6.50 3.05 -14.49
C PHE A 154 6.66 1.66 -15.12
N MET A 155 7.77 1.01 -14.78
CA MET A 155 8.02 -0.40 -15.10
C MET A 155 7.53 -1.27 -13.94
N PRO A 156 6.50 -2.10 -14.11
CA PRO A 156 6.03 -2.98 -13.04
C PRO A 156 6.94 -4.21 -12.92
N VAL A 157 7.46 -4.44 -11.72
CA VAL A 157 8.41 -5.52 -11.42
C VAL A 157 8.10 -6.19 -10.08
N TRP A 158 8.47 -7.46 -9.97
CA TRP A 158 8.27 -8.26 -8.77
C TRP A 158 9.51 -9.08 -8.44
N SER A 159 9.78 -9.26 -7.16
CA SER A 159 10.84 -10.17 -6.69
C SER A 159 10.35 -11.62 -6.60
N LEU A 160 9.04 -11.83 -6.61
CA LEU A 160 8.40 -13.15 -6.49
C LEU A 160 7.44 -13.42 -7.64
N ARG A 161 7.72 -14.47 -8.41
CA ARG A 161 6.89 -14.94 -9.53
C ARG A 161 5.40 -15.00 -9.21
N LYS A 162 5.04 -15.57 -8.05
CA LYS A 162 3.63 -15.74 -7.65
C LYS A 162 2.89 -14.41 -7.47
N ARG A 163 3.57 -13.36 -7.03
CA ARG A 163 2.97 -12.02 -6.90
C ARG A 163 2.69 -11.45 -8.29
N ALA A 164 3.65 -11.59 -9.20
CA ALA A 164 3.52 -11.15 -10.58
C ALA A 164 2.41 -11.90 -11.34
N GLU A 165 2.35 -13.24 -11.19
CA GLU A 165 1.30 -14.08 -11.80
C GLU A 165 -0.10 -13.63 -11.38
N LYS A 166 -0.30 -13.33 -10.10
CA LYS A 166 -1.59 -12.87 -9.59
C LYS A 166 -2.03 -11.55 -10.24
N VAL A 167 -1.13 -10.58 -10.37
CA VAL A 167 -1.46 -9.28 -11.00
C VAL A 167 -1.66 -9.45 -12.50
N ALA A 168 -0.84 -10.26 -13.16
CA ALA A 168 -0.99 -10.55 -14.58
C ALA A 168 -2.37 -11.14 -14.91
N GLU A 169 -2.86 -12.07 -14.08
CA GLU A 169 -4.17 -12.69 -14.23
C GLU A 169 -5.33 -11.71 -14.00
N GLU A 170 -5.21 -10.77 -13.05
CA GLU A 170 -6.31 -9.88 -12.66
C GLU A 170 -6.39 -8.60 -13.50
N ASP A 171 -5.26 -8.01 -13.88
CA ASP A 171 -5.21 -6.67 -14.50
C ASP A 171 -4.64 -6.65 -15.93
N PHE A 172 -3.88 -7.67 -16.34
CA PHE A 172 -3.02 -7.61 -17.53
C PHE A 172 -3.13 -8.86 -18.43
N GLU A 173 -4.35 -9.28 -18.77
CA GLU A 173 -4.64 -10.50 -19.56
C GLU A 173 -3.88 -10.58 -20.91
N THR A 174 -3.50 -9.44 -21.51
CA THR A 174 -2.85 -9.38 -22.83
C THR A 174 -1.33 -9.44 -22.80
N PHE A 175 -0.73 -9.50 -21.61
CA PHE A 175 0.72 -9.43 -21.43
C PHE A 175 1.33 -10.78 -21.06
N GLU A 176 2.63 -10.92 -21.28
CA GLU A 176 3.39 -12.11 -20.93
C GLU A 176 4.28 -11.80 -19.72
N LEU A 177 4.26 -12.69 -18.73
CA LEU A 177 5.19 -12.62 -17.61
C LEU A 177 6.53 -13.22 -18.04
N ILE A 178 7.59 -12.43 -17.94
CA ILE A 178 8.97 -12.87 -18.20
C ILE A 178 9.85 -12.58 -16.99
N ASP A 179 10.99 -13.25 -16.94
CA ASP A 179 12.02 -13.09 -15.92
C ASP A 179 13.37 -12.72 -16.54
N VAL A 180 14.16 -11.95 -15.80
CA VAL A 180 15.53 -11.58 -16.17
C VAL A 180 16.47 -11.70 -14.97
N GLU A 181 17.75 -11.89 -15.27
CA GLU A 181 18.83 -11.87 -14.28
C GLU A 181 18.97 -10.47 -13.66
N GLY A 182 19.45 -10.41 -12.41
CA GLY A 182 19.56 -9.17 -11.66
C GLY A 182 20.48 -8.14 -12.33
N GLU A 183 21.59 -8.60 -12.93
CA GLU A 183 22.50 -7.73 -13.68
C GLU A 183 21.83 -7.08 -14.90
N VAL A 184 21.02 -7.84 -15.65
CA VAL A 184 20.26 -7.30 -16.81
C VAL A 184 19.24 -6.27 -16.35
N PHE A 185 18.57 -6.53 -15.21
CA PHE A 185 17.65 -5.56 -14.63
C PHE A 185 18.38 -4.29 -14.17
N ALA A 186 19.58 -4.41 -13.61
CA ALA A 186 20.40 -3.27 -13.19
C ALA A 186 20.71 -2.34 -14.37
N ASP A 187 21.09 -2.90 -15.52
CA ASP A 187 21.33 -2.14 -16.76
C ASP A 187 20.06 -1.37 -17.19
N TRP A 188 18.88 -1.99 -17.07
CA TRP A 188 17.62 -1.32 -17.40
C TRP A 188 17.27 -0.19 -16.43
N LEU A 189 17.63 -0.31 -15.14
CA LEU A 189 17.43 0.78 -14.18
C LEU A 189 18.26 2.03 -14.52
N ASP A 190 19.45 1.84 -15.08
CA ASP A 190 20.27 2.96 -15.56
C ASP A 190 19.58 3.69 -16.73
N GLU A 191 18.98 2.96 -17.67
CA GLU A 191 18.21 3.55 -18.77
C GLU A 191 16.96 4.30 -18.26
N LEU A 192 16.21 3.69 -17.34
CA LEU A 192 15.02 4.31 -16.75
C LEU A 192 15.35 5.57 -15.94
N ARG A 193 16.49 5.56 -15.22
CA ARG A 193 16.97 6.74 -14.50
C ARG A 193 17.17 7.90 -15.47
N ASP A 194 17.85 7.65 -16.58
CA ASP A 194 18.21 8.70 -17.54
C ASP A 194 16.95 9.31 -18.19
N ASP A 195 15.88 8.52 -18.31
CA ASP A 195 14.56 8.94 -18.79
C ASP A 195 13.62 9.52 -17.72
N ASN A 196 14.07 9.66 -16.45
CA ASN A 196 13.24 10.04 -15.30
C ASN A 196 11.99 9.15 -15.11
N ARG A 197 12.13 7.85 -15.37
CA ARG A 197 11.05 6.87 -15.22
C ARG A 197 11.10 6.16 -13.88
N TYR A 198 9.95 5.62 -13.50
CA TYR A 198 9.73 4.98 -12.22
C TYR A 198 9.67 3.46 -12.36
N VAL A 199 9.76 2.79 -11.23
CA VAL A 199 9.62 1.35 -11.09
C VAL A 199 8.54 1.10 -10.05
N ALA A 200 7.56 0.28 -10.40
CA ALA A 200 6.52 -0.12 -9.49
C ALA A 200 6.84 -1.51 -8.96
N ILE A 201 7.19 -1.58 -7.68
CA ILE A 201 7.70 -2.78 -7.02
C ILE A 201 6.57 -3.52 -6.34
N ASP A 202 6.46 -4.81 -6.64
CA ASP A 202 5.56 -5.75 -5.97
C ASP A 202 4.12 -5.23 -5.86
N ILE A 203 3.65 -4.51 -6.89
CA ILE A 203 2.30 -3.95 -6.90
C ILE A 203 1.25 -5.05 -6.74
N LYS A 204 0.13 -4.67 -6.12
CA LYS A 204 -1.10 -5.46 -5.99
C LYS A 204 -2.01 -5.22 -7.19
N PRO A 205 -3.03 -6.09 -7.39
CA PRO A 205 -4.07 -5.84 -8.37
C PRO A 205 -4.74 -4.46 -8.16
N GLY A 206 -5.09 -3.80 -9.26
CA GLY A 206 -5.49 -2.40 -9.30
C GLY A 206 -4.31 -1.42 -9.35
N VAL A 207 -3.09 -1.87 -9.67
CA VAL A 207 -1.89 -1.02 -9.79
C VAL A 207 -1.60 -0.23 -8.49
N VAL A 208 -1.74 -0.91 -7.36
CA VAL A 208 -1.56 -0.28 -6.04
C VAL A 208 -0.33 -0.83 -5.36
N GLY A 209 0.57 0.03 -4.86
CA GLY A 209 1.77 -0.41 -4.15
C GLY A 209 2.87 0.64 -4.14
N THR A 210 4.12 0.18 -4.15
CA THR A 210 5.28 1.05 -4.01
C THR A 210 5.83 1.45 -5.38
N ILE A 211 5.66 2.73 -5.73
CA ILE A 211 6.30 3.33 -6.91
C ILE A 211 7.54 4.09 -6.45
N VAL A 212 8.67 3.79 -7.07
CA VAL A 212 9.97 4.36 -6.70
C VAL A 212 10.75 4.79 -7.92
N SER A 213 11.56 5.84 -7.81
CA SER A 213 12.44 6.23 -8.90
C SER A 213 13.47 5.13 -9.18
N ALA A 214 13.78 4.92 -10.48
CA ALA A 214 14.79 3.94 -10.87
C ALA A 214 16.15 4.20 -10.19
N GLN A 215 16.51 5.49 -9.99
CA GLN A 215 17.71 5.88 -9.26
C GLN A 215 17.74 5.39 -7.80
N LYS A 216 16.63 5.53 -7.07
CA LYS A 216 16.57 5.09 -5.67
C LYS A 216 16.69 3.57 -5.61
N LEU A 217 16.01 2.84 -6.48
CA LEU A 217 16.11 1.38 -6.52
C LEU A 217 17.50 0.89 -6.92
N ALA A 218 18.13 1.51 -7.93
CA ALA A 218 19.48 1.18 -8.38
C ALA A 218 20.53 1.35 -7.27
N ASN A 219 20.37 2.38 -6.41
CA ASN A 219 21.28 2.60 -5.29
C ASN A 219 21.16 1.53 -4.18
N GLU A 220 19.99 0.92 -4.05
CA GLU A 220 19.72 -0.10 -3.02
C GLU A 220 20.07 -1.51 -3.51
N LEU A 221 19.99 -1.77 -4.82
CA LEU A 221 20.41 -3.03 -5.42
C LEU A 221 21.94 -3.12 -5.43
N THR A 222 22.48 -3.91 -4.50
CA THR A 222 23.89 -4.30 -4.50
C THR A 222 24.02 -5.69 -5.13
N PHE A 223 24.56 -5.75 -6.34
CA PHE A 223 24.95 -6.99 -7.01
C PHE A 223 26.43 -7.30 -6.75
#